data_AF-A0A926UPG9-F1
#
_entry.id   AF-A0A926UPG9-F1
#
_cell.length_a   1.000
_cell.length_b   1.000
_cell.length_c   1.000
_cell.angle_alpha   90.00
_cell.angle_beta   90.00
_cell.angle_gamma   90.00
#
_symmetry.space_group_name_H-M   'P 1'
#
loop_
_entity.id
_entity.type
_entity.pdbx_description
1 polymer ?
#
loop_
_entity_poly.entity_id
_entity_poly.type
_entity_poly.pdbx_seq_one_letter_code
_entity_poly.pdbx_strand_id
1 'polypeptide(L)'
;MKNNDETQLIKLDGIDSYLALQNWLEVKLSLSRIEYDLLSKYPPKDQQTILRDTQRFQKTQNIYDGRTIYREILNDRYWYVDNLHFGQASHIEVFNAQGNHIGESDLEGNIDETKKDLNKKIF
;
A
#
# COMPACT_ATOMS: atom_id res chain seq x y z
N MET A 1 29.79 4.41 11.89
CA MET A 1 28.87 4.56 10.75
C MET A 1 28.57 6.04 10.60
N LYS A 2 28.84 6.65 9.44
CA LYS A 2 28.48 8.04 9.18
C LYS A 2 27.08 8.02 8.56
N ASN A 3 26.09 8.60 9.24
CA ASN A 3 24.79 8.90 8.62
C ASN A 3 25.07 9.92 7.53
N ASN A 4 24.91 9.51 6.28
CA ASN A 4 25.10 10.37 5.11
C ASN A 4 23.76 11.04 4.74
N ASP A 5 23.04 11.51 5.76
CA ASP A 5 21.84 12.32 5.55
C ASP A 5 22.32 13.71 5.13
N GLU A 6 22.48 13.89 3.81
CA GLU A 6 22.53 15.20 3.21
C GLU A 6 21.23 15.92 3.58
N THR A 7 21.31 16.88 4.50
CA THR A 7 20.18 17.72 4.87
C THR A 7 19.82 18.60 3.69
N GLN A 8 18.92 18.10 2.84
CA GLN A 8 18.31 18.92 1.80
C GLN A 8 17.49 20.02 2.46
N LEU A 9 17.98 21.26 2.35
CA LEU A 9 17.33 22.42 2.91
C LEU A 9 16.01 22.68 2.15
N ILE A 10 14.88 22.39 2.78
CA ILE A 10 13.55 22.66 2.23
C ILE A 10 13.16 24.09 2.58
N LYS A 11 13.15 24.99 1.58
CA LYS A 11 12.65 26.36 1.71
C LYS A 11 11.15 26.39 1.49
N LEU A 12 10.40 26.11 2.55
CA LEU A 12 8.93 26.13 2.55
C LEU A 12 8.37 27.55 2.72
N ASP A 13 9.18 28.47 3.25
CA ASP A 13 8.86 29.85 3.60
C ASP A 13 8.57 30.77 2.40
N GLY A 14 8.98 30.36 1.19
CA GLY A 14 8.68 31.07 -0.06
C GLY A 14 7.38 30.66 -0.75
N ILE A 15 6.59 29.75 -0.17
CA ILE A 15 5.33 29.27 -0.76
C ILE A 15 4.21 30.23 -0.35
N ASP A 16 3.78 31.07 -1.30
CA ASP A 16 2.80 32.14 -1.08
C ASP A 16 1.36 31.77 -1.49
N SER A 17 1.16 30.55 -1.99
CA SER A 17 -0.15 30.08 -2.45
C SER A 17 -0.35 28.59 -2.28
N TYR A 18 -1.63 28.20 -2.15
CA TYR A 18 -2.06 26.80 -2.08
C TYR A 18 -1.61 25.99 -3.32
N LEU A 19 -1.71 26.58 -4.52
CA LEU A 19 -1.29 25.94 -5.76
C LEU A 19 0.23 25.70 -5.80
N ALA A 20 1.03 26.66 -5.32
CA ALA A 20 2.48 26.50 -5.24
C ALA A 20 2.85 25.38 -4.25
N LEU A 21 2.12 25.25 -3.13
CA LEU A 21 2.30 24.15 -2.18
C LEU A 21 1.99 22.79 -2.81
N GLN A 22 0.84 22.65 -3.46
CA GLN A 22 0.44 21.40 -4.12
C GLN A 22 1.45 20.98 -5.19
N ASN A 23 1.88 21.92 -6.04
CA ASN A 23 2.89 21.65 -7.06
C ASN A 23 4.22 21.25 -6.45
N TRP A 24 4.65 21.92 -5.38
CA TRP A 24 5.90 21.57 -4.70
C TRP A 24 5.84 20.15 -4.11
N LEU A 25 4.74 19.81 -3.42
CA LEU A 25 4.53 18.47 -2.86
C LEU A 25 4.50 17.40 -3.94
N GLU A 26 3.83 17.65 -5.06
CA GLU A 26 3.81 16.70 -6.19
C GLU A 26 5.20 16.52 -6.80
N VAL A 27 5.93 17.61 -7.06
CA VAL A 27 7.28 17.54 -7.64
C VAL A 27 8.27 16.84 -6.73
N LYS A 28 8.18 17.07 -5.41
CA LYS A 28 9.16 16.56 -4.44
C LYS A 28 8.82 15.18 -3.90
N LEU A 29 7.54 14.86 -3.73
CA LEU A 29 7.07 13.65 -3.07
C LEU A 29 6.25 12.75 -4.00
N SER A 30 5.86 13.23 -5.18
CA SER A 30 5.01 12.50 -6.13
C SER A 30 3.75 11.93 -5.47
N LEU A 31 3.04 12.76 -4.71
CA LEU A 31 1.87 12.37 -3.92
C LEU A 31 0.79 11.70 -4.79
N SER A 32 0.59 12.18 -6.02
CA SER A 32 -0.35 11.57 -6.98
C SER A 32 -0.06 10.11 -7.30
N ARG A 33 1.18 9.65 -7.10
CA ARG A 33 1.59 8.25 -7.30
C ARG A 33 1.31 7.37 -6.08
N ILE A 34 1.08 7.99 -4.92
CA ILE A 34 0.92 7.30 -3.63
C ILE A 34 -0.54 7.31 -3.19
N GLU A 35 -1.30 8.35 -3.52
CA GLU A 35 -2.74 8.37 -3.24
C GLU A 35 -3.52 7.55 -4.28
N TYR A 36 -4.51 6.81 -3.81
CA TYR A 36 -5.45 6.10 -4.68
C TYR A 36 -6.73 6.92 -4.83
N ASP A 37 -7.19 7.08 -6.08
CA ASP A 37 -8.46 7.73 -6.39
C ASP A 37 -9.61 6.73 -6.22
N LEU A 38 -10.52 7.00 -5.28
CA LEU A 38 -11.71 6.17 -5.04
C LEU A 38 -12.74 6.21 -6.18
N LEU A 39 -12.57 7.11 -7.16
CA LEU A 39 -13.34 7.13 -8.41
C LEU A 39 -12.65 6.34 -9.54
N SER A 40 -11.44 5.84 -9.31
CA SER A 40 -10.67 5.06 -10.27
C SER A 40 -11.46 3.85 -10.77
N LYS A 41 -11.30 3.56 -12.06
CA LYS A 41 -11.82 2.34 -12.72
C LYS A 41 -10.80 1.20 -12.75
N TYR A 42 -9.67 1.37 -12.06
CA TYR A 42 -8.58 0.41 -11.97
C TYR A 42 -8.24 0.15 -10.51
N PRO A 43 -7.91 -1.09 -10.12
CA PRO A 43 -7.49 -1.40 -8.76
C PRO A 43 -6.23 -0.61 -8.36
N PRO A 44 -6.00 -0.36 -7.06
CA PRO A 44 -4.82 0.37 -6.61
C PRO A 44 -3.54 -0.37 -7.00
N LYS A 45 -2.47 0.39 -7.25
CA LYS A 45 -1.13 -0.19 -7.32
C LYS A 45 -0.64 -0.48 -5.92
N ASP A 46 0.30 -1.42 -5.77
CA ASP A 46 0.85 -1.77 -4.46
C ASP A 46 1.52 -0.56 -3.77
N GLN A 47 2.08 0.37 -4.55
CA GLN A 47 2.64 1.64 -4.05
C GLN A 47 1.58 2.62 -3.52
N GLN A 48 0.31 2.44 -3.90
CA GLN A 48 -0.80 3.27 -3.43
C GLN A 48 -1.47 2.70 -2.17
N THR A 49 -0.94 1.60 -1.63
CA THR A 49 -1.46 0.96 -0.42
C THR A 49 -0.38 0.87 0.65
N ILE A 50 -0.75 0.32 1.81
CA ILE A 50 0.16 0.06 2.94
C ILE A 50 1.31 -0.88 2.57
N LEU A 51 1.20 -1.64 1.47
CA LEU A 51 2.25 -2.55 0.99
C LEU A 51 3.52 -1.83 0.52
N ARG A 52 3.48 -0.50 0.36
CA ARG A 52 4.67 0.33 0.15
C ARG A 52 5.59 0.41 1.38
N ASP A 53 5.07 0.13 2.57
CA ASP A 53 5.84 0.19 3.81
C ASP A 53 6.83 -0.97 3.88
N THR A 54 8.07 -0.70 3.46
CA THR A 54 9.16 -1.69 3.43
C THR A 54 9.68 -2.06 4.82
N GLN A 55 9.28 -1.34 5.88
CA GLN A 55 9.62 -1.73 7.25
C GLN A 55 8.62 -2.75 7.80
N ARG A 56 7.37 -2.73 7.31
CA ARG A 56 6.33 -3.69 7.68
C ARG A 56 6.27 -4.88 6.74
N PHE A 57 6.54 -4.69 5.45
CA PHE A 57 6.36 -5.71 4.42
C PHE A 57 7.64 -6.02 3.64
N GLN A 58 7.81 -7.30 3.35
CA GLN A 58 8.81 -7.81 2.42
C GLN A 58 8.11 -8.35 1.17
N LYS A 59 8.54 -7.89 -0.01
CA LYS A 59 8.10 -8.49 -1.29
C LYS A 59 8.55 -9.95 -1.36
N THR A 60 7.64 -10.83 -1.74
CA THR A 60 7.99 -12.22 -2.09
C THR A 60 8.22 -12.35 -3.58
N GLN A 61 8.63 -13.54 -4.03
CA GLN A 61 8.69 -13.89 -5.45
C GLN A 61 7.37 -14.48 -5.97
N ASN A 62 6.38 -14.64 -5.10
CA ASN A 62 5.11 -15.27 -5.42
C ASN A 62 4.12 -14.24 -5.96
N ILE A 63 3.29 -14.68 -6.91
CA ILE A 63 2.27 -13.87 -7.55
C ILE A 63 0.94 -14.60 -7.45
N TYR A 64 -0.13 -13.87 -7.12
CA TYR A 64 -1.51 -14.36 -7.15
C TYR A 64 -2.36 -13.40 -7.99
N ASP A 65 -3.12 -13.92 -8.96
CA ASP A 65 -3.94 -13.12 -9.88
C ASP A 65 -3.24 -11.89 -10.48
N GLY A 66 -1.96 -12.07 -10.83
CA GLY A 66 -1.13 -11.01 -11.41
C GLY A 66 -0.63 -9.95 -10.41
N ARG A 67 -0.78 -10.18 -9.10
CA ARG A 67 -0.29 -9.30 -8.03
C ARG A 67 0.81 -9.94 -7.23
N THR A 68 1.79 -9.12 -6.86
CA THR A 68 2.88 -9.54 -5.99
C THR A 68 2.31 -9.84 -4.60
N ILE A 69 2.66 -10.99 -4.03
CA ILE A 69 2.37 -11.29 -2.63
C ILE A 69 3.47 -10.67 -1.77
N TYR A 70 3.07 -10.00 -0.70
CA TYR A 70 3.94 -9.44 0.32
C TYR A 70 3.80 -10.24 1.60
N ARG A 71 4.91 -10.43 2.32
CA ARG A 71 4.93 -11.01 3.67
C ARG A 71 5.06 -9.88 4.68
N GLU A 72 4.14 -9.81 5.64
CA GLU A 72 4.27 -8.95 6.82
C GLU A 72 5.33 -9.53 7.76
N ILE A 73 6.33 -8.73 8.10
CA ILE A 73 7.55 -9.19 8.77
C ILE A 73 7.28 -9.67 10.21
N LEU A 74 6.40 -8.99 10.95
CA LEU A 74 6.18 -9.28 12.37
C LEU A 74 5.31 -10.51 12.63
N ASN A 75 4.28 -10.72 11.80
CA ASN A 75 3.23 -11.71 12.07
C ASN A 75 3.19 -12.85 11.04
N ASP A 76 4.09 -12.83 10.06
CA ASP A 76 4.14 -13.80 8.95
C ASP A 76 2.82 -13.94 8.18
N ARG A 77 2.08 -12.84 8.09
CA ARG A 77 0.87 -12.76 7.26
C ARG A 77 1.24 -12.50 5.80
N TYR A 78 0.41 -12.97 4.88
CA TYR A 78 0.58 -12.71 3.45
C TYR A 78 -0.51 -11.78 2.94
N TRP A 79 -0.12 -10.82 2.10
CA TRP A 79 -1.00 -9.74 1.65
C TRP A 79 -0.83 -9.51 0.16
N TYR A 80 -1.93 -9.29 -0.56
CA TYR A 80 -1.89 -8.81 -1.94
C TYR A 80 -3.11 -7.95 -2.26
N VAL A 81 -2.96 -6.96 -3.13
CA VAL A 81 -4.09 -6.11 -3.56
C VAL A 81 -5.08 -6.94 -4.36
N ASP A 82 -6.37 -6.89 -4.05
CA ASP A 82 -7.37 -7.53 -4.90
C ASP A 82 -7.45 -6.82 -6.26
N ASN A 83 -7.28 -7.59 -7.32
CA ASN A 83 -7.30 -7.11 -8.70
C ASN A 83 -8.70 -6.98 -9.31
N LEU A 84 -9.73 -7.49 -8.64
CA LEU A 84 -11.10 -7.49 -9.14
C LEU A 84 -11.93 -6.31 -8.61
N HIS A 85 -11.51 -5.70 -7.50
CA HIS A 85 -12.20 -4.58 -6.87
C HIS A 85 -11.43 -3.27 -7.02
N PHE A 86 -12.16 -2.19 -7.28
CA PHE A 86 -11.62 -0.85 -7.50
C PHE A 86 -12.54 0.23 -6.93
N GLY A 87 -12.03 1.47 -6.88
CA GLY A 87 -12.71 2.61 -6.30
C GLY A 87 -13.00 2.37 -4.81
N GLN A 88 -14.21 2.66 -4.38
CA GLN A 88 -14.63 2.46 -2.98
C GLN A 88 -14.62 1.00 -2.51
N ALA A 89 -14.64 0.04 -3.43
CA ALA A 89 -14.62 -1.38 -3.07
C ALA A 89 -13.19 -1.96 -2.98
N SER A 90 -12.17 -1.18 -3.34
CA SER A 90 -10.79 -1.66 -3.35
C SER A 90 -10.34 -2.06 -1.94
N HIS A 91 -9.67 -3.20 -1.85
CA HIS A 91 -9.13 -3.71 -0.61
C HIS A 91 -7.91 -4.60 -0.87
N ILE A 92 -7.31 -5.08 0.21
CA ILE A 92 -6.16 -5.99 0.22
C ILE A 92 -6.60 -7.29 0.87
N GLU A 93 -6.24 -8.40 0.25
CA GLU A 93 -6.54 -9.74 0.74
C GLU A 93 -5.48 -10.16 1.76
N VAL A 94 -5.89 -10.66 2.92
CA VAL A 94 -4.97 -10.97 4.03
C VAL A 94 -5.07 -12.43 4.45
N PHE A 95 -3.91 -13.07 4.53
CA PHE A 95 -3.77 -14.49 4.87
C PHE A 95 -2.83 -14.67 6.06
N ASN A 96 -3.06 -15.72 6.85
CA ASN A 96 -2.13 -16.10 7.91
C ASN A 96 -0.89 -16.84 7.36
N ALA A 97 0.04 -17.19 8.25
CA ALA A 97 1.27 -17.89 7.89
C ALA A 97 1.06 -19.26 7.23
N GLN A 98 -0.11 -19.90 7.45
CA GLN A 98 -0.49 -21.16 6.83
C GLN A 98 -1.20 -20.97 5.48
N GLY A 99 -1.35 -19.73 5.02
CA GLY A 99 -2.01 -19.39 3.77
C GLY A 99 -3.54 -19.43 3.82
N ASN A 100 -4.14 -19.41 5.01
CA ASN A 100 -5.59 -19.30 5.17
C ASN A 100 -6.01 -17.83 5.10
N HIS A 101 -7.05 -17.50 4.33
CA HIS A 101 -7.63 -16.16 4.35
C HIS A 101 -8.14 -15.85 5.77
N ILE A 102 -7.84 -14.66 6.27
CA ILE A 102 -8.23 -14.19 7.61
C ILE A 102 -9.09 -12.93 7.57
N GLY A 103 -9.22 -12.28 6.41
CA GLY A 103 -10.03 -11.08 6.24
C GLY A 103 -9.45 -10.17 5.16
N GLU A 104 -10.18 -9.11 4.90
CA GLU A 104 -9.80 -8.05 3.96
C GLU A 104 -9.26 -6.86 4.74
N SER A 105 -8.39 -6.06 4.13
CA SER A 105 -7.90 -4.81 4.70
C SER A 105 -8.24 -3.64 3.79
N ASP A 106 -8.50 -2.48 4.39
CA ASP A 106 -8.44 -1.22 3.64
C ASP A 106 -7.02 -0.93 3.12
N LEU A 107 -6.85 0.15 2.37
CA LEU A 107 -5.58 0.48 1.73
C LEU A 107 -4.52 0.96 2.73
N GLU A 108 -4.93 1.30 3.95
CA GLU A 108 -4.12 1.78 5.07
C GLU A 108 -3.66 0.66 6.00
N GLY A 109 -4.21 -0.55 5.85
CA GLY A 109 -3.79 -1.74 6.61
C GLY A 109 -4.67 -2.11 7.79
N ASN A 110 -5.88 -1.54 7.89
CA ASN A 110 -6.87 -1.92 8.90
C ASN A 110 -7.65 -3.15 8.41
N ILE A 111 -7.50 -4.26 9.12
CA ILE A 111 -8.09 -5.56 8.74
C ILE A 111 -9.50 -5.69 9.31
N ASP A 112 -10.44 -6.09 8.46
CA ASP A 112 -11.76 -6.59 8.82
C ASP A 112 -11.77 -8.13 8.76
N GLU A 113 -11.60 -8.77 9.93
CA GLU A 113 -11.62 -10.23 10.04
C GLU A 113 -13.02 -10.84 9.81
N THR A 114 -14.10 -10.02 9.80
CA THR A 114 -15.45 -10.51 9.51
C THR A 114 -15.63 -10.90 8.04
N LYS A 115 -14.73 -10.44 7.17
CA LYS A 115 -14.65 -10.77 5.74
C LYS A 115 -13.92 -12.06 5.42
N LYS A 116 -13.56 -12.83 6.45
CA LYS A 116 -12.87 -14.11 6.29
C LYS A 116 -13.66 -15.07 5.39
N ASP A 117 -12.96 -15.62 4.41
CA ASP A 117 -13.45 -16.70 3.54
C ASP A 117 -12.70 -18.00 3.83
N LEU A 118 -13.40 -19.00 4.38
CA LEU A 118 -12.80 -20.27 4.78
C LEU A 118 -12.31 -21.11 3.59
N ASN A 119 -12.79 -20.83 2.39
CA ASN A 119 -12.43 -21.56 1.18
C ASN A 119 -11.24 -20.94 0.44
N LYS A 120 -10.85 -19.70 0.80
CA LYS A 120 -9.78 -18.97 0.13
C LYS A 120 -8.41 -19.30 0.73
N LYS A 121 -7.48 -19.69 -0.14
CA LYS A 121 -6.10 -20.06 0.18
C LYS A 121 -5.13 -19.36 -0.77
N ILE A 122 -3.94 -19.04 -0.29
CA ILE A 122 -2.88 -18.41 -1.09
C ILE A 122 -1.78 -19.39 -1.53
N PHE A 123 -1.79 -20.62 -0.97
CA PHE A 123 -0.90 -21.73 -1.31
C PHE A 123 -1.69 -23.03 -1.50
#